data_AF-A0A4Y9YR51-F1
#
_entry.id   AF-A0A4Y9YR51-F1
#
_cell.length_a   1.000
_cell.length_b   1.000
_cell.length_c   1.000
_cell.angle_alpha   90.00
_cell.angle_beta   90.00
_cell.angle_gamma   90.00
#
_symmetry.space_group_name_H-M   'P 1'
#
loop_
_entity.id
_entity.type
_entity.pdbx_description
1 polymer ?
#
loop_
_entity_poly.entity_id
_entity_poly.type
_entity_poly.pdbx_seq_one_letter_code
_entity_poly.pdbx_strand_id
1 'polypeptide(L)'
;MATLSTTSLTPNPTTPYFADDREWITAYLTIHVLTKNSMAYAFVLWTAFAAIVVLYAAFHLTGIRGGWLGALWSKWALRRRTWRKKHALKLAQQRGQPHSQPLPLPSNAQILTLTFLVCATLAVSFVGPDYFAPGSNLLNVHNTTSVLIARATTLDLSALTKYQPAYTIRKAWWTSGNRTGVIAFALFPLCVLLALKRPPFAILSLPFVLHIHFDKLAWLHKWIGRLIWFCSAMHVALWSVQLILEHRPSTGKIVYTYAWGYTNFIYGWIVSA
;
A
#
# COMPACT_ATOMS: atom_id res chain seq x y z
N MET A 1 -10.77 45.03 17.75
CA MET A 1 -11.21 43.69 17.29
C MET A 1 -10.16 43.15 16.33
N ALA A 2 -9.38 42.15 16.74
CA ALA A 2 -8.45 41.49 15.82
C ALA A 2 -9.26 40.59 14.88
N THR A 3 -9.24 40.91 13.59
CA THR A 3 -9.80 40.05 12.55
C THR A 3 -8.99 38.77 12.47
N LEU A 4 -9.53 37.67 12.97
CA LEU A 4 -8.99 36.33 12.76
C LEU A 4 -9.12 36.00 11.26
N SER A 5 -8.07 36.26 10.49
CA SER A 5 -7.96 35.75 9.12
C SER A 5 -7.77 34.24 9.20
N THR A 6 -8.81 33.48 8.88
CA THR A 6 -8.69 32.04 8.66
C THR A 6 -7.96 31.83 7.34
N THR A 7 -6.63 31.74 7.39
CA THR A 7 -5.85 31.32 6.23
C THR A 7 -6.30 29.91 5.85
N SER A 8 -6.72 29.69 4.61
CA SER A 8 -7.12 28.37 4.14
C SER A 8 -5.94 27.41 4.28
N LEU A 9 -6.15 26.28 4.95
CA LEU A 9 -5.11 25.26 5.13
C LEU A 9 -4.83 24.62 3.77
N THR A 10 -3.67 24.91 3.19
CA THR A 10 -3.30 24.46 1.83
C THR A 10 -2.72 23.04 1.86
N PRO A 11 -3.30 22.05 1.16
CA PRO A 11 -2.81 20.65 1.17
C PRO A 11 -1.32 20.46 0.82
N ASN A 12 -0.71 21.46 0.18
CA ASN A 12 0.70 21.49 -0.14
C ASN A 12 1.41 22.50 0.80
N PRO A 13 2.28 22.04 1.70
CA PRO A 13 3.06 22.91 2.57
C PRO A 13 4.14 23.67 1.80
N THR A 14 4.44 24.90 2.21
CA THR A 14 5.47 25.72 1.59
C THR A 14 6.85 25.39 2.16
N THR A 15 7.83 25.23 1.27
CA THR A 15 9.23 25.00 1.66
C THR A 15 9.92 26.33 1.93
N PRO A 16 10.67 26.50 3.04
CA PRO A 16 11.40 27.73 3.29
C PRO A 16 12.49 27.97 2.24
N TYR A 17 12.94 29.22 2.16
CA TYR A 17 13.99 29.58 1.22
C TYR A 17 15.34 29.00 1.66
N PHE A 18 16.00 28.30 0.74
CA PHE A 18 17.40 27.89 0.85
C PHE A 18 18.15 28.35 -0.40
N ALA A 19 19.37 28.83 -0.21
CA ALA A 19 20.22 29.27 -1.30
C ALA A 19 20.71 28.08 -2.13
N ASP A 20 21.14 27.00 -1.47
CA ASP A 20 21.58 25.77 -2.12
C ASP A 20 20.39 24.93 -2.62
N ASP A 21 20.54 24.38 -3.83
CA ASP A 21 19.53 23.58 -4.52
C ASP A 21 19.33 22.23 -3.83
N ARG A 22 20.42 21.64 -3.33
CA ARG A 22 20.39 20.33 -2.67
C ARG A 22 19.76 20.41 -1.29
N GLU A 23 20.09 21.43 -0.51
CA GLU A 23 19.41 21.71 0.75
C GLU A 23 17.91 21.98 0.53
N TRP A 24 17.57 22.77 -0.49
CA TRP A 24 16.18 23.08 -0.81
C TRP A 24 15.35 21.84 -1.14
N ILE A 25 15.83 20.96 -2.04
CA ILE A 25 15.09 19.74 -2.39
C ILE A 25 15.00 18.76 -1.22
N THR A 26 16.05 18.70 -0.39
CA THR A 26 16.06 17.88 0.82
C THR A 26 14.98 18.36 1.80
N ALA A 27 14.89 19.66 2.03
CA ALA A 27 13.85 20.25 2.86
C ALA A 27 12.45 20.02 2.26
N TYR A 28 12.29 20.26 0.96
CA TYR A 28 11.03 20.02 0.25
C TYR A 28 10.53 18.60 0.46
N LEU A 29 11.37 17.58 0.18
CA LEU A 29 10.96 16.19 0.32
C LEU A 29 10.73 15.80 1.79
N THR A 30 11.51 16.33 2.74
CA THR A 30 11.35 16.08 4.19
C THR A 30 10.02 16.61 4.73
N ILE A 31 9.58 17.77 4.23
CA ILE A 31 8.29 18.37 4.58
C ILE A 31 7.14 17.52 4.03
N HIS A 32 7.34 16.92 2.85
CA HIS A 32 6.37 16.07 2.17
C HIS A 32 6.50 14.59 2.56
N VAL A 33 6.73 14.32 3.85
CA VAL A 33 6.72 12.96 4.43
C VAL A 33 5.45 12.74 5.25
N LEU A 34 4.93 11.51 5.25
CA LEU A 34 3.80 11.14 6.10
C LEU A 34 4.19 11.12 7.58
N THR A 35 3.30 11.60 8.44
CA THR A 35 3.46 11.46 9.90
C THR A 35 3.44 10.00 10.33
N LYS A 36 4.02 9.71 11.50
CA LYS A 36 3.96 8.37 12.13
C LYS A 36 2.52 7.87 12.28
N ASN A 37 1.57 8.77 12.58
CA ASN A 37 0.16 8.42 12.74
C ASN A 37 -0.49 8.01 11.40
N SER A 38 0.01 8.52 10.28
CA SER A 38 -0.43 8.13 8.92
C SER A 38 -0.05 6.69 8.55
N MET A 39 0.88 6.08 9.29
CA MET A 39 1.19 4.64 9.16
C MET A 39 0.07 3.74 9.69
N ALA A 40 -0.94 4.29 10.36
CA ALA A 40 -2.08 3.53 10.89
C ALA A 40 -2.75 2.64 9.83
N TYR A 41 -2.81 3.05 8.56
CA TYR A 41 -3.37 2.23 7.48
C TYR A 41 -2.56 0.95 7.19
N ALA A 42 -1.24 0.99 7.33
CA ALA A 42 -0.40 -0.21 7.25
C ALA A 42 -0.69 -1.15 8.43
N PHE A 43 -0.89 -0.60 9.64
CA PHE A 43 -1.29 -1.39 10.80
C PHE A 43 -2.69 -1.98 10.67
N VAL A 44 -3.64 -1.26 10.06
CA VAL A 44 -4.98 -1.78 9.76
C VAL A 44 -4.90 -2.97 8.82
N LEU A 45 -4.10 -2.88 7.74
CA LEU A 45 -3.87 -3.99 6.82
C LEU A 45 -3.35 -5.23 7.56
N TRP A 46 -2.32 -5.09 8.40
CA TRP A 46 -1.72 -6.20 9.13
C TRP A 46 -2.60 -6.75 10.25
N THR A 47 -3.32 -5.89 10.97
CA THR A 47 -4.30 -6.31 11.99
C THR A 47 -5.43 -7.10 11.35
N ALA A 48 -5.95 -6.65 10.20
CA ALA A 48 -6.99 -7.38 9.46
C ALA A 48 -6.46 -8.74 8.96
N PHE A 49 -5.24 -8.79 8.43
CA PHE A 49 -4.61 -10.05 8.02
C PHE A 49 -4.43 -11.02 9.20
N ALA A 50 -3.89 -10.53 10.32
CA ALA A 50 -3.69 -11.32 11.53
C ALA A 50 -5.02 -11.85 12.07
N ALA A 51 -6.07 -11.02 12.11
CA ALA A 51 -7.40 -11.44 12.52
C ALA A 51 -7.95 -12.57 11.63
N ILE A 52 -7.80 -12.47 10.30
CA ILE A 52 -8.21 -13.53 9.37
C ILE A 52 -7.45 -14.83 9.64
N VAL A 53 -6.12 -14.75 9.86
CA VAL A 53 -5.29 -15.93 10.16
C VAL A 53 -5.71 -16.58 11.48
N VAL A 54 -5.93 -15.79 12.53
CA VAL A 54 -6.35 -16.27 13.85
C VAL A 54 -7.75 -16.90 13.79
N LEU A 55 -8.71 -16.25 13.14
CA LEU A 55 -10.06 -16.80 12.95
C LEU A 55 -10.03 -18.12 12.19
N TYR A 56 -9.22 -18.21 11.14
CA TYR A 56 -9.07 -19.44 10.38
C TYR A 56 -8.41 -20.55 11.22
N ALA A 57 -7.36 -20.23 11.97
CA ALA A 57 -6.70 -21.18 12.86
C ALA A 57 -7.67 -21.70 13.93
N ALA A 58 -8.47 -20.81 14.53
CA ALA A 58 -9.51 -21.20 15.48
C ALA A 58 -10.53 -22.15 14.85
N PHE A 59 -11.04 -21.86 13.65
CA PHE A 59 -11.94 -22.77 12.93
C PHE A 59 -11.28 -24.08 12.52
N HIS A 60 -9.97 -24.08 12.26
CA HIS A 60 -9.23 -25.29 11.95
C HIS A 60 -9.09 -26.20 13.17
N LEU A 61 -8.70 -25.63 14.31
CA LEU A 61 -8.46 -26.35 15.56
C LEU A 61 -9.76 -26.87 16.20
N THR A 62 -10.85 -26.11 16.10
CA THR A 62 -12.17 -26.49 16.65
C THR A 62 -12.92 -27.50 15.77
N GLY A 63 -12.44 -27.81 14.57
CA GLY A 63 -13.10 -28.75 13.66
C GLY A 63 -14.43 -28.24 13.07
N ILE A 64 -14.80 -26.96 13.28
CA ILE A 64 -16.04 -26.33 12.79
C ILE A 64 -16.15 -26.38 11.25
N ARG A 65 -15.03 -26.62 10.56
CA ARG A 65 -14.99 -26.83 9.09
C ARG A 65 -15.61 -28.16 8.65
N GLY A 66 -15.92 -29.07 9.58
CA GLY A 66 -16.66 -30.30 9.32
C GLY A 66 -18.16 -30.08 9.10
N GLY A 67 -18.86 -31.11 8.64
CA GLY A 67 -20.32 -31.08 8.47
C GLY A 67 -20.82 -30.52 7.13
N TRP A 68 -22.13 -30.33 7.03
CA TRP A 68 -22.82 -29.99 5.77
C TRP A 68 -22.40 -28.63 5.19
N LEU A 69 -22.32 -27.59 6.02
CA LEU A 69 -21.88 -26.25 5.60
C LEU A 69 -20.44 -26.26 5.08
N GLY A 70 -19.53 -26.94 5.80
CA GLY A 70 -18.14 -27.10 5.39
C GLY A 70 -17.98 -27.87 4.08
N ALA A 71 -18.80 -28.89 3.86
CA ALA A 71 -18.83 -29.66 2.61
C ALA A 71 -19.35 -28.83 1.43
N LEU A 72 -20.44 -28.07 1.62
CA LEU A 72 -20.96 -27.14 0.61
C LEU A 72 -19.93 -26.08 0.25
N TRP A 73 -19.32 -25.45 1.26
CA TRP A 73 -18.26 -24.48 1.05
C TRP A 73 -17.08 -25.09 0.30
N SER A 74 -16.60 -26.26 0.72
CA SER A 74 -15.47 -26.94 0.06
C SER A 74 -15.78 -27.29 -1.40
N LYS A 75 -17.00 -27.76 -1.69
CA LYS A 75 -17.47 -28.06 -3.06
C LYS A 75 -17.50 -26.81 -3.93
N TRP A 76 -17.92 -25.66 -3.39
CA TRP A 76 -17.91 -24.40 -4.12
C TRP A 76 -16.50 -23.82 -4.28
N ALA A 77 -15.73 -23.79 -3.18
CA ALA A 77 -14.39 -23.21 -3.09
C ALA A 77 -13.38 -23.90 -3.99
N LEU A 78 -13.42 -25.24 -4.05
CA LEU A 78 -12.51 -26.06 -4.86
C LEU A 78 -12.92 -26.18 -6.32
N ARG A 79 -14.13 -25.75 -6.69
CA ARG A 79 -14.62 -25.84 -8.07
C ARG A 79 -13.68 -25.05 -8.99
N ARG A 80 -13.04 -25.76 -9.93
CA ARG A 80 -12.23 -25.19 -11.00
C ARG A 80 -13.00 -25.27 -12.30
N ARG A 81 -13.01 -24.18 -13.05
CA ARG A 81 -13.54 -24.15 -14.41
C ARG A 81 -12.37 -24.35 -15.37
N THR A 82 -12.58 -25.06 -16.48
CA THR A 82 -11.59 -25.14 -17.55
C THR A 82 -12.04 -24.21 -18.68
N TRP A 83 -11.16 -23.32 -19.12
CA TRP A 83 -11.46 -22.53 -20.30
C TRP A 83 -11.11 -23.34 -21.55
N ARG A 84 -12.11 -23.68 -22.37
CA ARG A 84 -11.93 -24.43 -23.61
C ARG A 84 -12.45 -23.59 -24.78
N LYS A 85 -11.54 -23.08 -25.62
CA LYS A 85 -11.92 -22.37 -26.85
C LYS A 85 -12.55 -23.39 -27.81
N LYS A 86 -13.87 -23.35 -28.01
CA LYS A 86 -14.61 -24.27 -28.92
C LYS A 86 -13.98 -24.32 -30.32
N HIS A 87 -13.53 -23.18 -30.82
CA HIS A 87 -12.84 -23.06 -32.11
C HIS A 87 -11.52 -23.83 -32.16
N ALA A 88 -10.70 -23.75 -31.10
CA ALA A 88 -9.41 -24.43 -31.04
C ALA A 88 -9.55 -25.96 -31.02
N LEU A 89 -10.63 -26.47 -30.43
CA LEU A 89 -10.95 -27.90 -30.47
C LEU A 89 -11.34 -28.39 -31.86
N LYS A 90 -12.18 -27.61 -32.55
CA LYS A 90 -12.60 -27.94 -33.91
C LYS A 90 -11.39 -27.98 -34.84
N LEU A 91 -10.47 -27.03 -34.69
CA LEU A 91 -9.18 -27.02 -35.40
C LEU A 91 -8.26 -28.19 -35.03
N ALA A 92 -8.12 -28.52 -33.75
CA ALA A 92 -7.29 -29.65 -33.31
C ALA A 92 -7.84 -30.99 -33.82
N GLN A 93 -9.17 -31.15 -33.84
CA GLN A 93 -9.86 -32.32 -34.38
C GLN A 93 -9.68 -32.44 -35.90
N GLN A 94 -9.77 -31.32 -36.63
CA GLN A 94 -9.51 -31.29 -38.08
C GLN A 94 -8.04 -31.58 -38.42
N ARG A 95 -7.10 -31.21 -37.55
CA ARG A 95 -5.65 -31.40 -37.75
C ARG A 95 -5.12 -32.74 -37.22
N GLY A 96 -5.97 -33.61 -36.68
CA GLY A 96 -5.56 -34.90 -36.11
C GLY A 96 -4.60 -34.77 -34.92
N GLN A 97 -4.60 -33.64 -34.22
CA GLN A 97 -3.67 -33.42 -33.11
C GLN A 97 -4.11 -34.19 -31.84
N PRO A 98 -3.16 -34.72 -31.06
CA PRO A 98 -3.48 -35.42 -29.82
C PRO A 98 -4.21 -34.51 -28.83
N HIS A 99 -5.08 -35.10 -28.00
CA HIS A 99 -5.89 -34.37 -27.04
C HIS A 99 -5.01 -33.63 -26.02
N SER A 100 -4.95 -32.30 -26.13
CA SER A 100 -4.29 -31.45 -25.14
C SER A 100 -5.25 -31.08 -24.01
N GLN A 101 -4.83 -31.27 -22.76
CA GLN A 101 -5.64 -30.90 -21.60
C GLN A 101 -5.81 -29.37 -21.52
N PRO A 102 -7.02 -28.86 -21.29
CA PRO A 102 -7.23 -27.43 -21.17
C PRO A 102 -6.58 -26.87 -19.91
N LEU A 103 -6.08 -25.63 -19.99
CA LEU A 103 -5.53 -24.94 -18.83
C LEU A 103 -6.63 -24.77 -17.76
N PRO A 104 -6.41 -25.25 -16.52
CA PRO A 104 -7.36 -25.07 -15.44
C PRO A 104 -7.34 -23.60 -14.98
N LEU A 105 -8.53 -22.99 -14.86
CA LEU A 105 -8.66 -21.68 -14.22
C LEU A 105 -8.44 -21.83 -12.70
N PRO A 106 -8.03 -20.75 -12.02
CA PRO A 106 -7.96 -20.75 -10.56
C PRO A 106 -9.30 -21.13 -9.95
N SER A 107 -9.24 -21.72 -8.76
CA SER A 107 -10.42 -22.10 -7.98
C SER A 107 -11.22 -20.85 -7.54
N ASN A 108 -12.51 -21.02 -7.27
CA ASN A 108 -13.36 -19.91 -6.78
C ASN A 108 -12.78 -19.26 -5.52
N ALA A 109 -12.23 -20.04 -4.59
CA ALA A 109 -11.60 -19.50 -3.39
C ALA A 109 -10.35 -18.66 -3.69
N GLN A 110 -9.54 -19.05 -4.67
CA GLN A 110 -8.38 -18.28 -5.10
C GLN A 110 -8.82 -16.94 -5.71
N ILE A 111 -9.84 -16.95 -6.58
CA ILE A 111 -10.40 -15.74 -7.17
C ILE A 111 -10.95 -14.81 -6.08
N LEU A 112 -11.80 -15.34 -5.18
CA LEU A 112 -12.38 -14.57 -4.08
C LEU A 112 -11.31 -13.95 -3.19
N THR A 113 -10.29 -14.72 -2.81
CA THR A 113 -9.19 -14.25 -1.95
C THR A 113 -8.41 -13.14 -2.64
N LEU A 114 -8.12 -13.29 -3.94
CA LEU A 114 -7.42 -12.27 -4.71
C LEU A 114 -8.26 -10.99 -4.83
N THR A 115 -9.53 -11.11 -5.22
CA THR A 115 -10.43 -9.96 -5.33
C THR A 115 -10.54 -9.22 -4.00
N PHE A 116 -10.74 -9.95 -2.90
CA PHE A 116 -10.79 -9.37 -1.57
C PHE A 116 -9.50 -8.63 -1.22
N LEU A 117 -8.32 -9.25 -1.44
CA LEU A 117 -7.04 -8.61 -1.15
C LEU A 117 -6.81 -7.35 -2.00
N VAL A 118 -7.15 -7.37 -3.28
CA VAL A 118 -7.05 -6.20 -4.16
C VAL A 118 -7.98 -5.09 -3.65
N CYS A 119 -9.25 -5.38 -3.42
CA CYS A 119 -10.22 -4.40 -2.92
C CYS A 119 -9.81 -3.84 -1.55
N ALA A 120 -9.38 -4.68 -0.62
CA ALA A 120 -8.90 -4.26 0.70
C ALA A 120 -7.65 -3.38 0.59
N THR A 121 -6.70 -3.75 -0.26
CA THR A 121 -5.48 -2.96 -0.51
C THR A 121 -5.82 -1.59 -1.10
N LEU A 122 -6.70 -1.54 -2.10
CA LEU A 122 -7.16 -0.28 -2.69
C LEU A 122 -7.92 0.56 -1.66
N ALA A 123 -8.75 -0.07 -0.82
CA ALA A 123 -9.45 0.62 0.25
C ALA A 123 -8.47 1.26 1.24
N VAL A 124 -7.49 0.53 1.76
CA VAL A 124 -6.49 1.10 2.68
C VAL A 124 -5.54 2.09 2.00
N SER A 125 -5.45 2.09 0.67
CA SER A 125 -4.65 3.05 -0.10
C SER A 125 -5.39 4.36 -0.38
N PHE A 126 -6.72 4.34 -0.53
CA PHE A 126 -7.48 5.50 -1.02
C PHE A 126 -8.62 5.97 -0.11
N VAL A 127 -9.09 5.16 0.83
CA VAL A 127 -10.25 5.53 1.67
C VAL A 127 -9.81 6.33 2.90
N GLY A 128 -10.47 7.47 3.14
CA GLY A 128 -10.15 8.35 4.27
C GLY A 128 -8.99 9.32 3.97
N PRO A 129 -8.60 10.14 4.95
CA PRO A 129 -7.51 11.11 4.78
C PRO A 129 -6.16 10.42 4.62
N ASP A 130 -5.29 11.00 3.78
CA ASP A 130 -3.97 10.42 3.52
C ASP A 130 -2.92 10.83 4.56
N TYR A 131 -3.10 12.01 5.17
CA TYR A 131 -2.18 12.54 6.17
C TYR A 131 -2.95 12.89 7.43
N PHE A 132 -2.54 12.32 8.56
CA PHE A 132 -3.03 12.67 9.89
C PHE A 132 -2.16 13.74 10.53
N ALA A 133 -2.79 14.74 11.15
CA ALA A 133 -2.11 15.67 12.03
C ALA A 133 -1.32 14.94 13.12
N PRO A 134 -0.15 15.45 13.56
CA PRO A 134 0.55 14.92 14.72
C PRO A 134 -0.40 14.84 15.94
N GLY A 135 -0.45 13.68 16.60
CA GLY A 135 -1.35 13.44 17.74
C GLY A 135 -2.79 13.02 17.39
N SER A 136 -3.22 13.17 16.14
CA SER A 136 -4.54 12.66 15.69
C SER A 136 -4.45 11.17 15.32
N ASN A 137 -5.54 10.43 15.53
CA ASN A 137 -5.64 9.00 15.23
C ASN A 137 -6.87 8.70 14.36
N LEU A 138 -7.00 7.44 13.91
CA LEU A 138 -8.12 7.00 13.07
C LEU A 138 -9.51 7.18 13.70
N LEU A 139 -9.60 7.31 15.02
CA LEU A 139 -10.85 7.45 15.76
C LEU A 139 -11.21 8.93 16.01
N ASN A 140 -10.22 9.83 15.99
CA ASN A 140 -10.35 11.25 16.33
C ASN A 140 -10.06 12.17 15.12
N VAL A 141 -10.39 11.72 13.91
CA VAL A 141 -10.07 12.42 12.64
C VAL A 141 -10.65 13.84 12.56
N HIS A 142 -11.71 14.14 13.31
CA HIS A 142 -12.40 15.43 13.32
C HIS A 142 -11.85 16.46 14.33
N ASN A 143 -11.01 16.04 15.29
CA ASN A 143 -10.51 16.92 16.36
C ASN A 143 -9.09 17.40 16.07
N THR A 144 -8.91 18.18 14.98
CA THR A 144 -7.63 18.83 14.70
C THR A 144 -7.55 20.19 15.36
N THR A 145 -6.86 20.27 16.50
CA THR A 145 -6.39 21.52 17.08
C THR A 145 -5.18 22.02 16.30
N SER A 146 -5.30 23.24 15.76
CA SER A 146 -4.21 23.96 15.10
C SER A 146 -3.09 24.25 16.11
N VAL A 147 -1.98 23.50 16.07
CA VAL A 147 -0.80 23.84 16.87
C VAL A 147 -0.02 24.93 16.13
N LEU A 148 0.15 26.08 16.79
CA LEU A 148 1.02 27.17 16.34
C LEU A 148 2.48 26.76 16.48
N ILE A 149 3.26 26.86 15.40
CA ILE A 149 4.68 26.52 15.39
C ILE A 149 5.51 27.81 15.34
N ALA A 150 6.39 27.99 16.33
CA ALA A 150 7.38 29.06 16.37
C ALA A 150 8.60 28.74 15.47
N ARG A 151 9.10 29.74 14.73
CA ARG A 151 10.27 29.62 13.84
C ARG A 151 11.57 29.78 14.63
N ALA A 152 12.43 28.75 14.60
CA ALA A 152 13.86 28.85 14.93
C ALA A 152 14.73 28.70 13.66
N THR A 153 15.84 29.44 13.59
CA THR A 153 16.64 29.74 12.39
C THR A 153 17.95 28.94 12.27
N THR A 154 17.93 27.64 12.59
CA THR A 154 19.11 26.77 12.40
C THR A 154 18.72 25.40 11.84
N LEU A 155 19.56 24.89 10.94
CA LEU A 155 19.33 23.75 10.07
C LEU A 155 19.69 22.45 10.79
N ASP A 156 18.74 21.95 11.58
CA ASP A 156 18.74 20.58 12.11
C ASP A 156 17.61 19.80 11.39
N LEU A 157 17.80 18.51 11.06
CA LEU A 157 16.74 17.71 10.43
C LEU A 157 15.48 17.64 11.31
N SER A 158 15.68 17.69 12.64
CA SER A 158 14.60 17.84 13.62
C SER A 158 13.84 19.17 13.44
N ALA A 159 14.53 20.25 13.04
CA ALA A 159 13.97 21.57 12.82
C ALA A 159 13.20 21.72 11.50
N LEU A 160 13.31 20.76 10.56
CA LEU A 160 12.49 20.70 9.34
C LEU A 160 11.10 20.10 9.58
N THR A 161 10.96 19.25 10.60
CA THR A 161 9.66 18.65 10.96
C THR A 161 8.61 19.70 11.34
N LYS A 162 9.06 20.87 11.81
CA LYS A 162 8.20 22.02 12.13
C LYS A 162 7.47 22.62 10.92
N TYR A 163 7.95 22.35 9.71
CA TYR A 163 7.28 22.79 8.48
C TYR A 163 6.33 21.73 7.92
N GLN A 164 6.26 20.55 8.53
CA GLN A 164 5.26 19.55 8.18
C GLN A 164 3.86 20.04 8.56
N PRO A 165 2.82 19.67 7.80
CA PRO A 165 1.44 20.05 8.12
C PRO A 165 1.03 19.62 9.54
N ALA A 166 0.56 20.56 10.36
CA ALA A 166 0.02 20.28 11.70
C ALA A 166 -1.47 19.89 11.69
N TYR A 167 -2.05 19.67 10.52
CA TYR A 167 -3.47 19.39 10.30
C TYR A 167 -3.63 18.19 9.36
N THR A 168 -4.83 17.62 9.33
CA THR A 168 -5.16 16.43 8.54
C THR A 168 -5.42 16.83 7.09
N ILE A 169 -4.72 16.21 6.13
CA ILE A 169 -4.93 16.43 4.69
C ILE A 169 -5.73 15.26 4.15
N ARG A 170 -6.90 15.55 3.55
CA ARG A 170 -7.72 14.51 2.93
C ARG A 170 -7.01 13.86 1.75
N LYS A 171 -6.63 14.66 0.75
CA LYS A 171 -5.96 14.22 -0.47
C LYS A 171 -5.06 15.32 -1.02
N ALA A 172 -3.88 14.92 -1.45
CA ALA A 172 -2.94 15.68 -2.26
C ALA A 172 -2.10 14.67 -3.06
N TRP A 173 -1.49 15.08 -4.17
CA TRP A 173 -0.72 14.13 -5.00
C TRP A 173 0.43 13.49 -4.21
N TRP A 174 1.14 14.29 -3.41
CA TRP A 174 2.22 13.79 -2.56
C TRP A 174 1.73 12.89 -1.42
N THR A 175 0.59 13.19 -0.78
CA THR A 175 0.06 12.37 0.32
C THR A 175 -0.48 11.04 -0.18
N SER A 176 -1.23 11.04 -1.30
CA SER A 176 -1.69 9.83 -1.97
C SER A 176 -0.52 9.00 -2.50
N GLY A 177 0.50 9.67 -3.06
CA GLY A 177 1.75 9.05 -3.50
C GLY A 177 2.44 8.34 -2.34
N ASN A 178 2.68 9.03 -1.23
CA ASN A 178 3.29 8.41 -0.04
C ASN A 178 2.46 7.25 0.51
N ARG A 179 1.12 7.38 0.56
CA ARG A 179 0.26 6.33 1.10
C ARG A 179 0.30 5.06 0.26
N THR A 180 0.20 5.18 -1.05
CA THR A 180 0.35 4.04 -1.97
C THR A 180 1.73 3.38 -1.85
N GLY A 181 2.79 4.17 -1.64
CA GLY A 181 4.14 3.66 -1.38
C GLY A 181 4.24 2.90 -0.06
N VAL A 182 3.70 3.45 1.03
CA VAL A 182 3.66 2.78 2.35
C VAL A 182 2.89 1.47 2.29
N ILE A 183 1.73 1.43 1.60
CA ILE A 183 0.97 0.19 1.44
C ILE A 183 1.72 -0.83 0.59
N ALA A 184 2.43 -0.39 -0.46
CA ALA A 184 3.31 -1.28 -1.23
C ALA A 184 4.38 -1.90 -0.32
N PHE A 185 5.05 -1.09 0.51
CA PHE A 185 6.02 -1.56 1.51
C PHE A 185 5.39 -2.54 2.53
N ALA A 186 4.19 -2.24 3.02
CA ALA A 186 3.46 -3.09 3.96
C ALA A 186 3.06 -4.45 3.36
N LEU A 187 2.89 -4.55 2.04
CA LEU A 187 2.59 -5.81 1.34
C LEU A 187 3.81 -6.71 1.14
N PHE A 188 5.05 -6.19 1.22
CA PHE A 188 6.24 -7.01 1.01
C PHE A 188 6.38 -8.18 1.99
N PRO A 189 6.26 -7.99 3.33
CA PRO A 189 6.36 -9.12 4.24
C PRO A 189 5.25 -10.15 4.01
N LEU A 190 4.05 -9.70 3.62
CA LEU A 190 2.96 -10.61 3.22
C LEU A 190 3.34 -11.43 1.97
N CYS A 191 3.93 -10.79 0.96
CA CYS A 191 4.44 -11.46 -0.23
C CYS A 191 5.50 -12.51 0.11
N VAL A 192 6.41 -12.19 1.06
CA VAL A 192 7.43 -13.11 1.57
C VAL A 192 6.78 -14.29 2.31
N LEU A 193 5.84 -14.04 3.23
CA LEU A 193 5.14 -15.10 3.97
C LEU A 193 4.47 -16.13 3.05
N LEU A 194 3.91 -15.69 1.93
CA LEU A 194 3.31 -16.58 0.93
C LEU A 194 4.34 -17.36 0.09
N ALA A 195 5.59 -16.91 0.06
CA ALA A 195 6.66 -17.53 -0.72
C ALA A 195 7.42 -18.63 0.05
N LEU A 196 7.28 -18.67 1.38
CA LEU A 196 8.03 -19.59 2.24
C LEU A 196 7.59 -21.04 1.96
N LYS A 197 8.58 -21.92 1.72
CA LYS A 197 8.34 -23.29 1.23
C LYS A 197 8.27 -24.35 2.32
N ARG A 198 8.91 -24.15 3.48
CA ARG A 198 9.07 -25.19 4.51
C ARG A 198 8.95 -24.63 5.93
N PRO A 199 8.37 -25.39 6.89
CA PRO A 199 8.47 -25.10 8.32
C PRO A 199 9.94 -25.08 8.79
N PRO A 200 10.28 -24.36 9.88
CA PRO A 200 9.41 -23.60 10.77
C PRO A 200 9.00 -22.21 10.23
N PHE A 201 9.68 -21.72 9.20
CA PHE A 201 9.49 -20.35 8.70
C PHE A 201 8.20 -20.17 7.90
N ALA A 202 7.70 -21.21 7.23
CA ALA A 202 6.41 -21.18 6.55
C ALA A 202 5.24 -21.23 7.56
N ILE A 203 5.00 -20.13 8.27
CA ILE A 203 3.99 -20.00 9.34
C ILE A 203 2.61 -20.47 8.85
N LEU A 204 2.24 -20.13 7.61
CA LEU A 204 0.95 -20.50 7.01
C LEU A 204 0.82 -22.00 6.72
N SER A 205 1.93 -22.72 6.62
CA SER A 205 1.95 -24.17 6.40
C SER A 205 1.97 -24.98 7.69
N LEU A 206 2.12 -24.33 8.85
CA LEU A 206 2.08 -25.01 10.15
C LEU A 206 0.73 -25.70 10.36
N PRO A 207 0.73 -26.91 10.96
CA PRO A 207 -0.48 -27.74 11.08
C PRO A 207 -1.56 -27.09 11.96
N PHE A 208 -1.17 -26.25 12.92
CA PHE A 208 -2.09 -25.55 13.81
C PHE A 208 -2.54 -24.16 13.31
N VAL A 209 -1.99 -23.67 12.18
CA VAL A 209 -2.32 -22.34 11.64
C VAL A 209 -3.30 -22.47 10.46
N LEU A 210 -2.82 -22.67 9.23
CA LEU A 210 -3.69 -22.86 8.06
C LEU A 210 -3.53 -24.24 7.41
N HIS A 211 -2.41 -24.93 7.64
CA HIS A 211 -2.05 -26.18 6.95
C HIS A 211 -2.10 -26.05 5.39
N ILE A 212 -1.78 -24.85 4.88
CA ILE A 212 -1.75 -24.57 3.43
C ILE A 212 -0.30 -24.54 2.96
N HIS A 213 0.02 -25.44 2.02
CA HIS A 213 1.37 -25.60 1.47
C HIS A 213 1.63 -24.63 0.29
N PHE A 214 2.92 -24.42 0.00
CA PHE A 214 3.40 -23.48 -1.01
C PHE A 214 2.73 -23.61 -2.37
N ASP A 215 2.43 -24.81 -2.87
CA ASP A 215 1.80 -24.99 -4.20
C ASP A 215 0.48 -24.22 -4.36
N LYS A 216 -0.26 -24.05 -3.25
CA LYS A 216 -1.52 -23.29 -3.23
C LYS A 216 -1.25 -21.79 -3.06
N LEU A 217 -0.25 -21.41 -2.27
CA LEU A 217 0.11 -20.02 -1.96
C LEU A 217 0.91 -19.34 -3.08
N ALA A 218 1.66 -20.10 -3.88
CA ALA A 218 2.51 -19.59 -4.96
C ALA A 218 1.72 -18.80 -6.01
N TRP A 219 0.48 -19.21 -6.28
CA TRP A 219 -0.41 -18.45 -7.15
C TRP A 219 -0.73 -17.07 -6.55
N LEU A 220 -1.04 -17.01 -5.25
CA LEU A 220 -1.34 -15.77 -4.56
C LEU A 220 -0.11 -14.87 -4.43
N HIS A 221 1.06 -15.44 -4.11
CA HIS A 221 2.35 -14.74 -4.07
C HIS A 221 2.62 -13.97 -5.38
N LYS A 222 2.45 -14.62 -6.54
CA LYS A 222 2.63 -13.98 -7.85
C LYS A 222 1.70 -12.77 -8.04
N TRP A 223 0.46 -12.87 -7.61
CA TRP A 223 -0.50 -11.78 -7.72
C TRP A 223 -0.25 -10.66 -6.72
N ILE A 224 0.19 -10.96 -5.49
CA ILE A 224 0.62 -9.93 -4.54
C ILE A 224 1.86 -9.21 -5.07
N GLY A 225 2.81 -9.91 -5.69
CA GLY A 225 3.93 -9.26 -6.38
C GLY A 225 3.49 -8.26 -7.45
N ARG A 226 2.48 -8.62 -8.26
CA ARG A 226 1.87 -7.69 -9.25
C ARG A 226 1.15 -6.51 -8.58
N LEU A 227 0.49 -6.76 -7.45
CA LEU A 227 -0.19 -5.71 -6.69
C LEU A 227 0.81 -4.72 -6.06
N ILE A 228 1.92 -5.21 -5.51
CA ILE A 228 3.04 -4.38 -5.05
C ILE A 228 3.56 -3.52 -6.19
N TRP A 229 3.85 -4.14 -7.34
CA TRP A 229 4.28 -3.40 -8.53
C TRP A 229 3.28 -2.30 -8.92
N PHE A 230 1.98 -2.61 -8.91
CA PHE A 230 0.93 -1.64 -9.21
C PHE A 230 0.91 -0.48 -8.20
N CYS A 231 0.93 -0.75 -6.90
CA CYS A 231 0.97 0.28 -5.86
C CYS A 231 2.24 1.13 -5.94
N SER A 232 3.40 0.53 -6.21
CA SER A 232 4.66 1.25 -6.42
C SER A 232 4.63 2.11 -7.68
N ALA A 233 4.03 1.62 -8.77
CA ALA A 233 3.84 2.41 -9.99
C ALA A 233 2.92 3.61 -9.74
N MET A 234 1.83 3.42 -8.97
CA MET A 234 0.98 4.53 -8.53
C MET A 234 1.73 5.53 -7.67
N HIS A 235 2.54 5.07 -6.71
CA HIS A 235 3.38 5.93 -5.87
C HIS A 235 4.26 6.86 -6.72
N VAL A 236 4.98 6.30 -7.69
CA VAL A 236 5.84 7.07 -8.61
C VAL A 236 5.00 8.01 -9.49
N ALA A 237 3.90 7.54 -10.07
CA ALA A 237 3.06 8.36 -10.93
C ALA A 237 2.47 9.58 -10.21
N LEU A 238 1.97 9.38 -8.98
CA LEU A 238 1.40 10.46 -8.15
C LEU A 238 2.48 11.47 -7.75
N TRP A 239 3.68 11.00 -7.40
CA TRP A 239 4.82 11.87 -7.12
C TRP A 239 5.30 12.63 -8.36
N SER A 240 5.36 12.00 -9.53
CA SER A 240 5.70 12.67 -10.78
C SER A 240 4.73 13.82 -11.08
N VAL A 241 3.43 13.62 -10.88
CA VAL A 241 2.43 14.69 -11.04
C VAL A 241 2.69 15.83 -10.05
N GLN A 242 2.93 15.55 -8.77
CA GLN A 242 3.25 16.58 -7.78
C GLN A 242 4.46 17.42 -8.20
N LEU A 243 5.56 16.75 -8.58
CA LEU A 243 6.84 17.39 -8.89
C LEU A 243 6.79 18.23 -10.18
N ILE A 244 5.88 17.93 -11.11
CA ILE A 244 5.67 18.70 -12.33
C ILE A 244 4.80 19.95 -12.05
N LEU A 245 3.80 19.82 -11.18
CA LEU A 245 2.89 20.93 -10.86
C LEU A 245 3.57 22.00 -10.00
N GLU A 246 4.44 21.60 -9.08
CA GLU A 246 5.07 22.54 -8.16
C GLU A 246 6.34 23.17 -8.75
N HIS A 247 6.53 24.44 -8.40
CA HIS A 247 7.64 25.25 -8.88
C HIS A 247 8.39 25.82 -7.68
N ARG A 248 9.72 25.89 -7.79
CA ARG A 248 10.54 26.56 -6.78
C ARG A 248 10.31 28.08 -6.86
N PRO A 249 9.93 28.76 -5.76
CA PRO A 249 9.60 30.19 -5.80
C PRO A 249 10.75 31.11 -6.25
N SER A 250 12.00 30.73 -5.99
CA SER A 250 13.18 31.55 -6.31
C SER A 250 13.63 31.47 -7.76
N THR A 251 13.45 30.32 -8.41
CA THR A 251 13.94 30.09 -9.78
C THR A 251 12.82 29.95 -10.81
N GLY A 252 11.58 29.72 -10.36
CA GLY A 252 10.45 29.45 -11.24
C GLY A 252 10.56 28.14 -12.02
N LYS A 253 11.51 27.25 -11.69
CA LYS A 253 11.66 25.92 -12.32
C LYS A 253 10.82 24.87 -11.59
N ILE A 254 10.35 23.86 -12.33
CA ILE A 254 9.61 22.72 -11.76
C ILE A 254 10.47 21.94 -10.77
N VAL A 255 9.86 21.46 -9.68
CA VAL A 255 10.57 20.69 -8.64
C VAL A 255 11.20 19.41 -9.21
N TYR A 256 10.57 18.82 -10.23
CA TYR A 256 11.06 17.62 -10.92
C TYR A 256 12.53 17.74 -11.37
N THR A 257 12.99 18.93 -11.76
CA THR A 257 14.39 19.15 -12.17
C THR A 257 15.38 18.99 -11.01
N TYR A 258 14.96 19.32 -9.80
CA TYR A 258 15.78 19.25 -8.58
C TYR A 258 15.71 17.90 -7.89
N ALA A 259 14.64 17.11 -8.11
CA ALA A 259 14.44 15.80 -7.50
C ALA A 259 15.63 14.85 -7.71
N TRP A 260 16.28 14.92 -8.87
CA TRP A 260 17.47 14.13 -9.21
C TRP A 260 18.75 14.54 -8.46
N GLY A 261 18.75 15.69 -7.79
CA GLY A 261 19.85 16.10 -6.90
C GLY A 261 19.78 15.47 -5.50
N TYR A 262 18.66 14.81 -5.17
CA TYR A 262 18.47 14.17 -3.88
C TYR A 262 18.90 12.69 -3.92
N THR A 263 20.02 12.40 -3.29
CA THR A 263 20.66 11.06 -3.30
C THR A 263 19.73 9.96 -2.81
N ASN A 264 18.92 10.22 -1.78
CA ASN A 264 18.00 9.21 -1.25
C ASN A 264 16.86 8.90 -2.23
N PHE A 265 16.44 9.87 -3.05
CA PHE A 265 15.47 9.62 -4.13
C PHE A 265 16.09 8.81 -5.27
N ILE A 266 17.36 9.07 -5.62
CA ILE A 266 18.09 8.26 -6.62
C ILE A 266 18.26 6.81 -6.15
N TYR A 267 18.70 6.61 -4.91
CA TYR A 267 18.96 5.28 -4.36
C TYR A 267 17.71 4.57 -3.82
N GLY A 268 16.55 5.24 -3.81
CA GLY A 268 15.32 4.71 -3.23
C GLY A 268 15.44 4.40 -1.73
N TRP A 269 16.31 5.13 -1.02
CA TRP A 269 16.54 4.94 0.42
C TRP A 269 15.59 5.80 1.24
N ILE A 270 14.98 5.19 2.25
CA ILE A 270 14.24 5.90 3.29
C ILE A 270 15.21 6.11 4.46
N VAL A 271 15.66 7.34 4.68
CA VAL A 271 16.27 7.71 5.97
C VAL A 271 15.12 7.88 6.94
N SER A 272 14.98 6.92 7.85
CA SER A 272 14.06 7.05 8.98
C SER A 272 14.63 8.11 9.92
N ALA A 273 13.92 9.23 10.06
CA ALA A 273 14.15 10.24 11.10
C ALA A 273 13.37 9.88 12.37
#